data_AF-A0A3L9IX45-F1
#
_entry.id   AF-A0A3L9IX45-F1
#
_cell.length_a   1.000
_cell.length_b   1.000
_cell.length_c   1.000
_cell.angle_alpha   90.00
_cell.angle_beta   90.00
_cell.angle_gamma   90.00
#
_symmetry.space_group_name_H-M   'P 1'
#
loop_
_entity.id
_entity.type
_entity.pdbx_description
1 polymer ?
#
loop_
_entity_poly.entity_id
_entity_poly.type
_entity_poly.pdbx_seq_one_letter_code
_entity_poly.pdbx_strand_id
1 'polypeptide(L)'
;ASERLSDELKQAMAVAVKNIETFHTAQKLPPVDVETQPGVRCQQVTRPVASVGLYIPGGSAPLFSTVLMLATPARIAGCKKVVLCSPPPIADEILYAAQLCGVQDVFNVGGAQAIAALAFGTESVPKVDKIFGPGNAFVTEAKRQVSQRLDGAAIDMPAGPSEVLVIADSGATPDFVASDLLSQAEHGPDSQVILLTPDADMARHVAEAVERQLAELPRAETARQALSASRLIVTKDLAQCVEISNQYGPEHLIIQTRNARELVDGITSAGSVFLGDWSPESAGDYASGTNHVLPTYGYTATCSSLGLADFQKRMTVQELSKEGFSALASTIETLASAERLTAHKNAVTLRVNALKEQA
;
A
#
# COMPACT_ATOMS: atom_id res chain seq x y z
N ALA A 1 3.01 28.82 5.67
CA ALA A 1 3.23 27.75 4.69
C ALA A 1 2.39 27.96 3.44
N SER A 2 1.07 27.77 3.52
CA SER A 2 0.18 27.79 2.35
C SER A 2 0.25 29.05 1.47
N GLU A 3 0.39 30.25 2.06
CA GLU A 3 0.52 31.50 1.31
C GLU A 3 1.81 31.62 0.50
N ARG A 4 2.89 30.92 0.90
CA ARG A 4 4.19 30.97 0.22
C ARG A 4 4.29 30.02 -0.97
N LEU A 5 3.38 29.07 -1.09
CA LEU A 5 3.36 28.14 -2.23
C LEU A 5 2.75 28.80 -3.46
N SER A 6 3.29 28.48 -4.63
CA SER A 6 2.74 28.92 -5.90
C SER A 6 1.35 28.31 -6.14
N ASP A 7 0.49 29.03 -6.85
CA ASP A 7 -0.84 28.50 -7.19
C ASP A 7 -0.75 27.30 -8.15
N GLU A 8 0.30 27.24 -8.97
CA GLU A 8 0.60 26.09 -9.82
C GLU A 8 0.79 24.81 -8.99
N LEU A 9 1.63 24.85 -7.94
CA LEU A 9 1.86 23.69 -7.08
C LEU A 9 0.58 23.28 -6.34
N LYS A 10 -0.19 24.25 -5.85
CA LYS A 10 -1.48 24.00 -5.18
C LYS A 10 -2.46 23.30 -6.13
N GLN A 11 -2.55 23.77 -7.38
CA GLN A 11 -3.42 23.17 -8.41
C GLN A 11 -2.96 21.76 -8.76
N ALA A 12 -1.65 21.52 -8.89
CA ALA A 12 -1.11 20.18 -9.13
C ALA A 12 -1.46 19.21 -7.99
N MET A 13 -1.30 19.62 -6.73
CA MET A 13 -1.72 18.80 -5.57
C MET A 13 -3.23 18.56 -5.56
N ALA A 14 -4.05 19.55 -5.93
CA ALA A 14 -5.50 19.39 -6.00
C ALA A 14 -5.93 18.37 -7.07
N VAL A 15 -5.27 18.37 -8.24
CA VAL A 15 -5.48 17.36 -9.29
C VAL A 15 -5.11 15.97 -8.77
N ALA A 16 -3.95 15.83 -8.15
CA ALA A 16 -3.49 14.57 -7.56
C ALA A 16 -4.50 14.04 -6.53
N VAL A 17 -4.89 14.85 -5.54
CA VAL A 17 -5.86 14.47 -4.49
C VAL A 17 -7.19 14.02 -5.09
N LYS A 18 -7.69 14.71 -6.12
CA LYS A 18 -8.94 14.33 -6.78
C LYS A 18 -8.86 12.94 -7.41
N ASN A 19 -7.76 12.63 -8.09
CA ASN A 19 -7.58 11.34 -8.75
C ASN A 19 -7.37 10.22 -7.71
N ILE A 20 -6.56 10.46 -6.68
CA ILE A 20 -6.36 9.55 -5.55
C ILE A 20 -7.69 9.26 -4.86
N GLU A 21 -8.48 10.30 -4.57
CA GLU A 21 -9.80 10.15 -3.94
C GLU A 21 -10.76 9.34 -4.81
N THR A 22 -10.76 9.59 -6.11
CA THR A 22 -11.62 8.87 -7.07
C THR A 22 -11.29 7.37 -7.04
N PHE A 23 -10.02 7.00 -7.18
CA PHE A 23 -9.61 5.60 -7.22
C PHE A 23 -9.85 4.89 -5.88
N HIS A 24 -9.47 5.51 -4.76
CA HIS A 24 -9.65 4.89 -3.43
C HIS A 24 -11.13 4.83 -3.00
N THR A 25 -11.97 5.76 -3.44
CA THR A 25 -13.42 5.68 -3.21
C THR A 25 -14.05 4.48 -3.91
N ALA A 26 -13.57 4.14 -5.12
CA ALA A 26 -14.04 2.97 -5.87
C ALA A 26 -13.70 1.63 -5.18
N GLN A 27 -12.76 1.63 -4.21
CA GLN A 27 -12.38 0.44 -3.45
C GLN A 27 -13.31 0.11 -2.28
N LYS A 28 -14.40 0.87 -2.07
CA LYS A 28 -15.38 0.58 -1.01
C LYS A 28 -16.01 -0.80 -1.25
N LEU A 29 -15.90 -1.67 -0.25
CA LEU A 29 -16.49 -3.01 -0.33
C LEU A 29 -18.03 -2.92 -0.39
N PRO A 30 -18.68 -3.58 -1.36
CA PRO A 30 -20.11 -3.80 -1.34
C PRO A 30 -20.54 -4.53 -0.05
N PRO A 31 -21.80 -4.38 0.38
CA PRO A 31 -22.30 -5.14 1.53
C PRO A 31 -22.22 -6.64 1.25
N VAL A 32 -21.73 -7.40 2.24
CA VAL A 32 -21.84 -8.86 2.25
C VAL A 32 -22.92 -9.21 3.26
N ASP A 33 -24.01 -9.78 2.79
CA ASP A 33 -25.19 -10.12 3.58
C ASP A 33 -25.87 -11.33 2.93
N VAL A 34 -25.84 -12.47 3.62
CA VAL A 34 -26.27 -13.75 3.05
C VAL A 34 -26.89 -14.63 4.12
N GLU A 35 -27.95 -15.33 3.75
CA GLU A 35 -28.41 -16.49 4.52
C GLU A 35 -27.67 -17.73 4.02
N THR A 36 -26.86 -18.32 4.89
CA THR A 36 -26.10 -19.56 4.56
C THR A 36 -27.04 -20.77 4.49
N GLN A 37 -28.12 -20.73 5.25
CA GLN A 37 -29.32 -21.54 5.17
C GLN A 37 -30.49 -20.71 5.71
N PRO A 38 -31.77 -21.05 5.41
CA PRO A 38 -32.91 -20.27 5.87
C PRO A 38 -32.86 -19.95 7.37
N GLY A 39 -32.93 -18.67 7.71
CA GLY A 39 -32.89 -18.18 9.10
C GLY A 39 -31.51 -18.13 9.76
N VAL A 40 -30.41 -18.34 9.01
CA VAL A 40 -29.02 -18.20 9.48
C VAL A 40 -28.32 -17.14 8.64
N ARG A 41 -28.49 -15.87 9.06
CA ARG A 41 -27.98 -14.70 8.37
C ARG A 41 -26.57 -14.37 8.84
N CYS A 42 -25.65 -14.22 7.89
CA CYS A 42 -24.27 -13.82 8.10
C CYS A 42 -23.96 -12.55 7.29
N GLN A 43 -23.29 -11.59 7.92
CA GLN A 43 -22.88 -10.36 7.29
C GLN A 43 -21.38 -10.10 7.49
N GLN A 44 -20.80 -9.34 6.57
CA GLN A 44 -19.50 -8.68 6.78
C GLN A 44 -19.71 -7.16 6.64
N VAL A 45 -19.31 -6.44 7.67
CA VAL A 45 -19.33 -4.98 7.69
C VAL A 45 -17.92 -4.43 7.89
N THR A 46 -17.67 -3.20 7.44
CA THR A 46 -16.39 -2.53 7.67
C THR A 46 -16.49 -1.47 8.75
N ARG A 47 -15.40 -1.25 9.49
CA ARG A 47 -15.25 -0.14 10.46
C ARG A 47 -13.86 0.49 10.28
N PRO A 48 -13.74 1.82 10.38
CA PRO A 48 -12.43 2.46 10.28
C PRO A 48 -11.53 2.05 11.44
N VAL A 49 -10.22 2.05 11.19
CA VAL A 49 -9.22 2.22 12.26
C VAL A 49 -9.47 3.59 12.89
N ALA A 50 -9.61 3.65 14.22
CA ALA A 50 -10.15 4.84 14.86
C ALA A 50 -9.15 6.00 14.81
N SER A 51 -7.87 5.73 15.07
CA SER A 51 -6.79 6.71 15.07
C SER A 51 -5.58 6.22 14.28
N VAL A 52 -5.07 7.07 13.38
CA VAL A 52 -3.91 6.76 12.54
C VAL A 52 -2.87 7.89 12.59
N GLY A 53 -1.60 7.49 12.61
CA GLY A 53 -0.46 8.39 12.60
C GLY A 53 0.32 8.25 11.30
N LEU A 54 0.65 9.37 10.67
CA LEU A 54 1.39 9.42 9.41
C LEU A 54 2.81 9.92 9.70
N TYR A 55 3.81 9.20 9.25
CA TYR A 55 5.20 9.64 9.30
C TYR A 55 5.65 10.08 7.92
N ILE A 56 6.19 11.29 7.82
CA ILE A 56 6.74 11.85 6.59
C ILE A 56 8.22 12.18 6.80
N PRO A 57 9.13 11.60 6.01
CA PRO A 57 10.54 11.99 6.04
C PRO A 57 10.71 13.48 5.70
N GLY A 58 11.59 14.15 6.44
CA GLY A 58 12.16 15.43 6.04
C GLY A 58 13.41 15.23 5.17
N GLY A 59 14.19 16.29 4.97
CA GLY A 59 15.46 16.23 4.23
C GLY A 59 15.57 17.31 3.17
N SER A 60 16.54 17.14 2.25
CA SER A 60 16.84 18.11 1.18
C SER A 60 15.76 18.19 0.09
N ALA A 61 14.87 17.19 -0.02
CA ALA A 61 13.62 17.30 -0.79
C ALA A 61 12.43 16.79 0.03
N PRO A 62 11.36 17.59 0.18
CA PRO A 62 10.16 17.16 0.89
C PRO A 62 9.35 16.19 0.04
N LEU A 63 9.18 14.94 0.50
CA LEU A 63 8.31 13.95 -0.14
C LEU A 63 6.83 14.17 0.24
N PHE A 64 6.30 15.34 -0.10
CA PHE A 64 4.94 15.75 0.28
C PHE A 64 3.84 14.93 -0.42
N SER A 65 4.14 14.26 -1.55
CA SER A 65 3.18 13.39 -2.26
C SER A 65 2.71 12.23 -1.38
N THR A 66 3.58 11.69 -0.51
CA THR A 66 3.21 10.65 0.46
C THR A 66 2.12 11.12 1.44
N VAL A 67 2.06 12.42 1.75
CA VAL A 67 0.94 12.95 2.55
C VAL A 67 -0.39 12.72 1.84
N LEU A 68 -0.44 12.99 0.53
CA LEU A 68 -1.64 12.82 -0.29
C LEU A 68 -2.06 11.35 -0.34
N MET A 69 -1.09 10.46 -0.52
CA MET A 69 -1.26 9.01 -0.62
C MET A 69 -1.71 8.35 0.69
N LEU A 70 -1.37 8.93 1.84
CA LEU A 70 -1.74 8.41 3.15
C LEU A 70 -3.01 9.04 3.71
N ALA A 71 -3.11 10.37 3.70
CA ALA A 71 -4.20 11.09 4.35
C ALA A 71 -5.52 10.99 3.59
N THR A 72 -5.48 10.89 2.26
CA THR A 72 -6.69 10.75 1.43
C THR A 72 -7.47 9.45 1.74
N PRO A 73 -6.87 8.24 1.68
CA PRO A 73 -7.59 7.02 2.05
C PRO A 73 -8.00 6.98 3.54
N ALA A 74 -7.21 7.56 4.46
CA ALA A 74 -7.60 7.69 5.87
C ALA A 74 -8.91 8.49 6.03
N ARG A 75 -9.03 9.61 5.31
CA ARG A 75 -10.24 10.43 5.28
C ARG A 75 -11.43 9.69 4.67
N ILE A 76 -11.23 8.98 3.56
CA ILE A 76 -12.30 8.21 2.88
C ILE A 76 -12.81 7.07 3.77
N ALA A 77 -11.91 6.39 4.50
CA ALA A 77 -12.27 5.33 5.45
C ALA A 77 -13.08 5.87 6.65
N GLY A 78 -12.96 7.17 6.94
CA GLY A 78 -13.61 7.80 8.08
C GLY A 78 -12.86 7.59 9.40
N CYS A 79 -11.52 7.46 9.35
CA CYS A 79 -10.66 7.49 10.53
C CYS A 79 -10.96 8.75 11.35
N LYS A 80 -11.18 8.59 12.65
CA LYS A 80 -11.64 9.68 13.52
C LYS A 80 -10.53 10.65 13.88
N LYS A 81 -9.30 10.12 14.00
CA LYS A 81 -8.10 10.90 14.28
C LYS A 81 -7.03 10.60 13.25
N VAL A 82 -6.55 11.63 12.56
CA VAL A 82 -5.48 11.54 11.57
C VAL A 82 -4.44 12.60 11.92
N VAL A 83 -3.27 12.16 12.36
CA VAL A 83 -2.18 13.06 12.77
C VAL A 83 -0.92 12.76 11.99
N LEU A 84 -0.03 13.74 11.89
CA LEU A 84 1.20 13.64 11.11
C LEU A 84 2.41 14.08 11.92
N CYS A 85 3.50 13.31 11.84
CA CYS A 85 4.81 13.68 12.38
C CYS A 85 5.81 13.83 11.22
N SER A 86 6.59 14.92 11.27
CA SER A 86 7.69 15.15 10.34
C SER A 86 8.85 15.85 11.07
N PRO A 87 10.13 15.56 10.72
CA PRO A 87 11.27 16.26 11.29
C PRO A 87 11.15 17.78 11.10
N PRO A 88 11.40 18.60 12.14
CA PRO A 88 11.38 20.06 12.01
C PRO A 88 12.69 20.63 11.43
N PRO A 89 12.65 21.82 10.79
CA PRO A 89 11.44 22.55 10.40
C PRO A 89 10.70 21.83 9.27
N ILE A 90 9.37 21.71 9.40
CA ILE A 90 8.53 21.03 8.41
C ILE A 90 8.37 21.94 7.17
N ALA A 91 8.61 21.38 5.99
CA ALA A 91 8.50 22.09 4.71
C ALA A 91 7.07 22.60 4.45
N ASP A 92 6.96 23.70 3.70
CA ASP A 92 5.67 24.34 3.44
C ASP A 92 4.72 23.43 2.64
N GLU A 93 5.28 22.62 1.76
CA GLU A 93 4.60 21.64 0.91
C GLU A 93 3.94 20.54 1.75
N ILE A 94 4.63 20.03 2.77
CA ILE A 94 4.09 19.00 3.69
C ILE A 94 2.92 19.60 4.49
N LEU A 95 3.08 20.82 5.01
CA LEU A 95 2.03 21.49 5.79
C LEU A 95 0.79 21.79 4.93
N TYR A 96 0.98 22.23 3.69
CA TYR A 96 -0.12 22.47 2.76
C TYR A 96 -0.82 21.15 2.36
N ALA A 97 -0.06 20.10 2.04
CA ALA A 97 -0.61 18.79 1.71
C ALA A 97 -1.42 18.20 2.88
N ALA A 98 -0.93 18.36 4.11
CA ALA A 98 -1.63 17.94 5.32
C ALA A 98 -2.95 18.70 5.51
N GLN A 99 -2.93 20.02 5.34
CA GLN A 99 -4.13 20.86 5.38
C GLN A 99 -5.13 20.45 4.29
N LEU A 100 -4.67 20.26 3.06
CA LEU A 100 -5.48 19.90 1.89
C LEU A 100 -6.22 18.57 2.10
N CYS A 101 -5.56 17.59 2.74
CA CYS A 101 -6.12 16.27 2.97
C CYS A 101 -6.91 16.14 4.29
N GLY A 102 -6.98 17.20 5.10
CA GLY A 102 -7.73 17.20 6.36
C GLY A 102 -7.01 16.48 7.52
N VAL A 103 -5.68 16.46 7.52
CA VAL A 103 -4.89 16.05 8.71
C VAL A 103 -5.19 17.03 9.85
N GLN A 104 -5.49 16.51 11.03
CA GLN A 104 -5.97 17.30 12.17
C GLN A 104 -4.84 18.01 12.90
N ASP A 105 -3.78 17.26 13.22
CA ASP A 105 -2.63 17.74 13.98
C ASP A 105 -1.32 17.37 13.27
N VAL A 106 -0.39 18.32 13.23
CA VAL A 106 0.95 18.13 12.69
C VAL A 106 1.99 18.43 13.77
N PHE A 107 2.90 17.48 14.01
CA PHE A 107 3.88 17.54 15.08
C PHE A 107 5.32 17.66 14.56
N ASN A 108 6.08 18.56 15.18
CA ASN A 108 7.50 18.80 14.93
C ASN A 108 8.38 17.72 15.59
N VAL A 109 8.30 16.49 15.07
CA VAL A 109 9.09 15.35 15.56
C VAL A 109 9.39 14.40 14.40
N GLY A 110 10.65 13.95 14.31
CA GLY A 110 11.14 13.06 13.25
C GLY A 110 11.72 11.76 13.79
N GLY A 111 12.11 10.84 12.90
CA GLY A 111 12.88 9.64 13.26
C GLY A 111 12.15 8.64 14.17
N ALA A 112 12.92 7.80 14.86
CA ALA A 112 12.40 6.77 15.76
C ALA A 112 11.52 7.34 16.90
N GLN A 113 11.85 8.53 17.39
CA GLN A 113 11.10 9.21 18.43
C GLN A 113 9.71 9.68 17.97
N ALA A 114 9.52 10.01 16.69
CA ALA A 114 8.19 10.27 16.14
C ALA A 114 7.33 9.01 16.15
N ILE A 115 7.90 7.88 15.76
CA ILE A 115 7.23 6.58 15.77
C ILE A 115 6.87 6.18 17.21
N ALA A 116 7.79 6.37 18.16
CA ALA A 116 7.52 6.12 19.58
C ALA A 116 6.40 7.03 20.11
N ALA A 117 6.42 8.32 19.80
CA ALA A 117 5.39 9.26 20.25
C ALA A 117 4.00 8.90 19.70
N LEU A 118 3.91 8.49 18.43
CA LEU A 118 2.67 7.99 17.84
C LEU A 118 2.23 6.66 18.48
N ALA A 119 3.15 5.74 18.71
CA ALA A 119 2.83 4.41 19.22
C ALA A 119 2.42 4.42 20.70
N PHE A 120 3.00 5.28 21.53
CA PHE A 120 2.81 5.26 22.97
C PHE A 120 2.01 6.47 23.50
N GLY A 121 1.96 7.55 22.73
CA GLY A 121 1.41 8.83 23.18
C GLY A 121 2.37 9.60 24.07
N THR A 122 2.20 10.92 24.10
CA THR A 122 2.86 11.87 25.00
C THR A 122 1.83 12.90 25.50
N GLU A 123 2.25 13.89 26.28
CA GLU A 123 1.41 15.01 26.69
C GLU A 123 0.87 15.82 25.49
N SER A 124 1.57 15.77 24.35
CA SER A 124 1.21 16.53 23.14
C SER A 124 0.80 15.64 21.97
N VAL A 125 1.45 14.49 21.79
CA VAL A 125 1.21 13.58 20.65
C VAL A 125 0.23 12.50 21.09
N PRO A 126 -0.92 12.34 20.43
CA PRO A 126 -1.86 11.28 20.79
C PRO A 126 -1.29 9.90 20.42
N LYS A 127 -1.53 8.91 21.28
CA LYS A 127 -1.38 7.50 20.90
C LYS A 127 -2.35 7.19 19.75
N VAL A 128 -1.85 6.50 18.72
CA VAL A 128 -2.66 6.04 17.57
C VAL A 128 -2.72 4.52 17.50
N ASP A 129 -3.72 3.98 16.82
CA ASP A 129 -3.91 2.54 16.67
C ASP A 129 -2.98 1.94 15.60
N LYS A 130 -2.71 2.70 14.53
CA LYS A 130 -1.87 2.25 13.41
C LYS A 130 -1.02 3.39 12.83
N ILE A 131 0.24 3.10 12.50
CA ILE A 131 1.23 4.06 11.97
C ILE A 131 1.55 3.75 10.51
N PHE A 132 1.58 4.77 9.67
CA PHE A 132 1.81 4.68 8.23
C PHE A 132 2.99 5.54 7.80
N GLY A 133 3.60 5.18 6.67
CA GLY A 133 4.62 5.96 5.99
C GLY A 133 6.02 5.34 6.13
N PRO A 134 6.82 5.34 5.06
CA PRO A 134 8.19 4.83 5.08
C PRO A 134 9.15 5.80 5.76
N GLY A 135 10.37 5.36 6.02
CA GLY A 135 11.45 6.23 6.48
C GLY A 135 12.79 5.51 6.48
N ASN A 136 13.82 6.21 6.98
CA ASN A 136 15.15 5.65 7.08
C ASN A 136 15.22 4.41 8.00
N ALA A 137 16.41 3.81 8.11
CA ALA A 137 16.64 2.62 8.93
C ALA A 137 16.11 2.74 10.38
N PHE A 138 16.25 3.90 11.02
CA PHE A 138 15.77 4.12 12.39
C PHE A 138 14.24 4.16 12.47
N VAL A 139 13.58 4.78 11.49
CA VAL A 139 12.11 4.80 11.41
C VAL A 139 11.58 3.39 11.16
N THR A 140 12.21 2.66 10.25
CA THR A 140 11.87 1.28 9.93
C THR A 140 12.02 0.37 11.15
N GLU A 141 13.15 0.43 11.85
CA GLU A 141 13.37 -0.35 13.07
C GLU A 141 12.40 0.05 14.19
N ALA A 142 12.12 1.34 14.37
CA ALA A 142 11.15 1.79 15.36
C ALA A 142 9.74 1.25 15.04
N LYS A 143 9.31 1.31 13.77
CA LYS A 143 8.03 0.72 13.30
C LYS A 143 7.98 -0.77 13.60
N ARG A 144 9.07 -1.50 13.31
CA ARG A 144 9.20 -2.94 13.61
C ARG A 144 9.10 -3.22 15.11
N GLN A 145 9.73 -2.43 15.96
CA GLN A 145 9.67 -2.65 17.41
C GLN A 145 8.27 -2.38 17.97
N VAL A 146 7.63 -1.27 17.58
CA VAL A 146 6.31 -0.92 18.13
C VAL A 146 5.20 -1.85 17.65
N SER A 147 5.31 -2.43 16.44
CA SER A 147 4.33 -3.41 15.95
C SER A 147 4.37 -4.75 16.69
N GLN A 148 5.52 -5.11 17.24
CA GLN A 148 5.71 -6.37 17.99
C GLN A 148 5.38 -6.24 19.48
N ARG A 149 5.03 -5.04 19.94
CA ARG A 149 4.70 -4.76 21.34
C ARG A 149 3.20 -4.65 21.54
N LEU A 150 2.68 -5.28 22.59
CA LEU A 150 1.26 -5.19 22.97
C LEU A 150 0.85 -3.76 23.33
N ASP A 151 1.74 -2.99 23.97
CA ASP A 151 1.52 -1.59 24.33
C ASP A 151 1.88 -0.61 23.19
N GLY A 152 2.36 -1.13 22.05
CA GLY A 152 2.71 -0.35 20.87
C GLY A 152 1.50 -0.07 19.97
N ALA A 153 1.75 -0.02 18.66
CA ALA A 153 0.75 0.25 17.64
C ALA A 153 1.01 -0.61 16.41
N ALA A 154 -0.04 -0.91 15.64
CA ALA A 154 0.12 -1.58 14.36
C ALA A 154 0.88 -0.67 13.37
N ILE A 155 1.41 -1.26 12.31
CA ILE A 155 2.01 -0.53 11.18
C ILE A 155 1.33 -0.94 9.88
N ASP A 156 1.46 -0.09 8.86
CA ASP A 156 1.04 -0.35 7.48
C ASP A 156 1.62 -1.64 6.91
N MET A 157 2.94 -1.67 6.71
CA MET A 157 3.66 -2.81 6.13
C MET A 157 5.14 -2.77 6.51
N PRO A 158 5.85 -3.91 6.41
CA PRO A 158 7.31 -3.93 6.46
C PRO A 158 7.92 -3.05 5.36
N ALA A 159 9.09 -2.48 5.62
CA ALA A 159 9.83 -1.70 4.63
C ALA A 159 10.99 -2.52 4.02
N GLY A 160 11.53 -2.03 2.91
CA GLY A 160 12.72 -2.54 2.25
C GLY A 160 13.19 -1.55 1.17
N PRO A 161 14.28 -1.84 0.46
CA PRO A 161 14.69 -1.04 -0.70
C PRO A 161 13.59 -1.01 -1.77
N SER A 162 13.43 0.11 -2.47
CA SER A 162 12.42 0.23 -3.54
C SER A 162 12.89 -0.39 -4.86
N GLU A 163 11.95 -0.84 -5.69
CA GLU A 163 12.26 -1.67 -6.84
C GLU A 163 11.39 -1.41 -8.08
N VAL A 164 12.00 -1.39 -9.27
CA VAL A 164 11.28 -1.37 -10.56
C VAL A 164 11.78 -2.49 -11.47
N LEU A 165 10.83 -3.14 -12.15
CA LEU A 165 11.09 -4.09 -13.22
C LEU A 165 10.34 -3.67 -14.48
N VAL A 166 11.08 -3.43 -15.56
CA VAL A 166 10.51 -3.13 -16.88
C VAL A 166 10.54 -4.37 -17.77
N ILE A 167 9.40 -4.74 -18.35
CA ILE A 167 9.30 -5.69 -19.47
C ILE A 167 9.17 -4.87 -20.75
N ALA A 168 10.16 -4.95 -21.64
CA ALA A 168 10.19 -4.21 -22.90
C ALA A 168 10.33 -5.15 -24.11
N ASP A 169 9.49 -4.97 -25.13
CA ASP A 169 9.65 -5.66 -26.42
C ASP A 169 10.44 -4.82 -27.42
N SER A 170 10.65 -5.34 -28.64
CA SER A 170 11.39 -4.64 -29.70
C SER A 170 10.74 -3.33 -30.17
N GLY A 171 9.49 -3.09 -29.81
CA GLY A 171 8.75 -1.87 -30.12
C GLY A 171 8.76 -0.83 -29.01
N ALA A 172 9.42 -1.08 -27.87
CA ALA A 172 9.60 -0.08 -26.82
C ALA A 172 10.53 1.04 -27.27
N THR A 173 10.42 2.21 -26.63
CA THR A 173 11.34 3.33 -26.84
C THR A 173 12.46 3.25 -25.80
N PRO A 174 13.74 3.07 -26.19
CA PRO A 174 14.83 2.90 -25.23
C PRO A 174 14.94 4.05 -24.22
N ASP A 175 14.66 5.28 -24.64
CA ASP A 175 14.67 6.45 -23.77
C ASP A 175 13.58 6.45 -22.70
N PHE A 176 12.40 5.88 -23.00
CA PHE A 176 11.31 5.78 -22.02
C PHE A 176 11.62 4.70 -20.98
N VAL A 177 12.12 3.54 -21.43
CA VAL A 177 12.60 2.49 -20.53
C VAL A 177 13.71 3.03 -19.62
N ALA A 178 14.71 3.71 -20.19
CA ALA A 178 15.82 4.28 -19.43
C ALA A 178 15.35 5.32 -18.40
N SER A 179 14.38 6.16 -18.76
CA SER A 179 13.84 7.16 -17.83
C SER A 179 13.12 6.53 -16.64
N ASP A 180 12.35 5.46 -16.85
CA ASP A 180 11.68 4.74 -15.75
C ASP A 180 12.70 3.99 -14.86
N LEU A 181 13.75 3.40 -15.45
CA LEU A 181 14.83 2.80 -14.64
C LEU A 181 15.55 3.88 -13.79
N LEU A 182 15.78 5.06 -14.34
CA LEU A 182 16.44 6.15 -13.63
C LEU A 182 15.57 6.82 -12.57
N SER A 183 14.24 6.91 -12.77
CA SER A 183 13.33 7.46 -11.76
C SER A 183 13.34 6.63 -10.49
N GLN A 184 13.38 5.30 -10.62
CA GLN A 184 13.53 4.43 -9.45
C GLN A 184 14.94 4.52 -8.84
N ALA A 185 15.99 4.57 -9.67
CA ALA A 185 17.38 4.60 -9.21
C ALA A 185 17.70 5.85 -8.37
N GLU A 186 17.10 7.00 -8.66
CA GLU A 186 17.35 8.24 -7.90
C GLU A 186 16.68 8.27 -6.51
N HIS A 187 15.77 7.33 -6.23
CA HIS A 187 15.06 7.26 -4.95
C HIS A 187 15.98 6.94 -3.77
N GLY A 188 17.02 6.12 -4.00
CA GLY A 188 17.99 5.75 -2.97
C GLY A 188 19.07 4.80 -3.49
N PRO A 189 20.24 4.74 -2.82
CA PRO A 189 21.39 3.97 -3.31
C PRO A 189 21.18 2.45 -3.29
N ASP A 190 20.23 1.97 -2.49
CA ASP A 190 19.87 0.54 -2.39
C ASP A 190 18.74 0.15 -3.37
N SER A 191 18.25 1.08 -4.20
CA SER A 191 17.13 0.79 -5.10
C SER A 191 17.52 -0.26 -6.14
N GLN A 192 16.61 -1.18 -6.45
CA GLN A 192 16.83 -2.20 -7.46
C GLN A 192 16.12 -1.85 -8.76
N VAL A 193 16.85 -1.88 -9.87
CA VAL A 193 16.28 -1.63 -11.20
C VAL A 193 16.58 -2.80 -12.14
N ILE A 194 15.58 -3.30 -12.83
CA ILE A 194 15.67 -4.49 -13.68
C ILE A 194 14.99 -4.23 -15.02
N LEU A 195 15.64 -4.63 -16.11
CA LEU A 195 15.03 -4.74 -17.44
C LEU A 195 14.96 -6.21 -17.84
N LEU A 196 13.80 -6.66 -18.31
CA LEU A 196 13.62 -7.92 -19.02
C LEU A 196 13.19 -7.62 -20.47
N THR A 197 13.93 -8.15 -21.44
CA THR A 197 13.58 -7.98 -22.85
C THR A 197 13.98 -9.20 -23.68
N PRO A 198 13.17 -9.65 -24.65
CA PRO A 198 13.57 -10.72 -25.56
C PRO A 198 14.50 -10.23 -26.68
N ASP A 199 14.81 -8.94 -26.72
CA ASP A 199 15.60 -8.31 -27.78
C ASP A 199 16.93 -7.79 -27.22
N ALA A 200 18.04 -8.40 -27.67
CA ALA A 200 19.38 -8.01 -27.26
C ALA A 200 19.75 -6.59 -27.73
N ASP A 201 19.14 -6.10 -28.81
CA ASP A 201 19.37 -4.75 -29.32
C ASP A 201 18.66 -3.73 -28.43
N MET A 202 17.43 -4.05 -27.97
CA MET A 202 16.72 -3.26 -26.97
C MET A 202 17.54 -3.10 -25.69
N ALA A 203 18.11 -4.18 -25.15
CA ALA A 203 18.93 -4.11 -23.95
C ALA A 203 20.16 -3.20 -24.11
N ARG A 204 20.83 -3.24 -25.29
CA ARG A 204 22.00 -2.38 -25.57
C ARG A 204 21.59 -0.91 -25.70
N HIS A 205 20.54 -0.61 -26.46
CA HIS A 205 20.07 0.76 -26.62
C HIS A 205 19.57 1.37 -25.29
N VAL A 206 18.94 0.57 -24.43
CA VAL A 206 18.55 1.03 -23.09
C VAL A 206 19.79 1.32 -22.23
N ALA A 207 20.81 0.46 -22.25
CA ALA A 207 22.05 0.73 -21.51
C ALA A 207 22.72 2.05 -21.94
N GLU A 208 22.78 2.33 -23.24
CA GLU A 208 23.29 3.59 -23.79
C GLU A 208 22.42 4.80 -23.37
N ALA A 209 21.10 4.64 -23.43
CA ALA A 209 20.16 5.69 -23.01
C ALA A 209 20.27 6.00 -21.51
N VAL A 210 20.43 4.98 -20.66
CA VAL A 210 20.66 5.15 -19.21
C VAL A 210 21.94 5.94 -18.95
N GLU A 211 23.07 5.58 -19.58
CA GLU A 211 24.34 6.30 -19.40
C GLU A 211 24.24 7.77 -19.83
N ARG A 212 23.61 8.02 -20.99
CA ARG A 212 23.38 9.38 -21.48
C ARG A 212 22.52 10.21 -20.52
N GLN A 213 21.37 9.68 -20.12
CA GLN A 213 20.44 10.40 -19.25
C GLN A 213 21.02 10.59 -17.84
N LEU A 214 21.75 9.61 -17.31
CA LEU A 214 22.42 9.69 -16.00
C LEU A 214 23.41 10.86 -15.95
N ALA A 215 24.10 11.17 -17.05
CA ALA A 215 25.04 12.28 -17.13
C ALA A 215 24.39 13.66 -16.96
N GLU A 216 23.07 13.77 -17.19
CA GLU A 216 22.31 15.00 -17.08
C GLU A 216 21.63 15.17 -15.71
N LEU A 217 21.58 14.12 -14.88
CA LEU A 217 20.87 14.13 -13.60
C LEU A 217 21.63 14.91 -12.52
N PRO A 218 21.00 15.90 -11.84
CA PRO A 218 21.58 16.56 -10.68
C PRO A 218 21.91 15.60 -9.52
N ARG A 219 21.19 14.48 -9.43
CA ARG A 219 21.34 13.43 -8.38
C ARG A 219 21.99 12.15 -8.91
N ALA A 220 22.83 12.26 -9.94
CA ALA A 220 23.46 11.10 -10.59
C ALA A 220 24.30 10.22 -9.65
N GLU A 221 24.79 10.73 -8.53
CA GLU A 221 25.64 9.95 -7.60
C GLU A 221 24.84 8.83 -6.89
N THR A 222 23.63 9.15 -6.40
CA THR A 222 22.71 8.16 -5.83
C THR A 222 22.26 7.15 -6.88
N ALA A 223 21.82 7.63 -8.04
CA ALA A 223 21.36 6.78 -9.14
C ALA A 223 22.48 5.83 -9.62
N ARG A 224 23.72 6.32 -9.72
CA ARG A 224 24.88 5.49 -10.10
C ARG A 224 25.17 4.37 -9.09
N GLN A 225 24.95 4.60 -7.79
CA GLN A 225 25.10 3.56 -6.78
C GLN A 225 24.03 2.48 -6.95
N ALA A 226 22.76 2.85 -7.10
CA ALA A 226 21.67 1.91 -7.37
C ALA A 226 21.90 1.10 -8.66
N LEU A 227 22.37 1.77 -9.73
CA LEU A 227 22.67 1.14 -11.01
C LEU A 227 23.78 0.07 -10.93
N SER A 228 24.66 0.11 -9.92
CA SER A 228 25.66 -0.95 -9.73
C SER A 228 25.06 -2.31 -9.40
N ALA A 229 23.83 -2.34 -8.87
CA ALA A 229 23.03 -3.55 -8.65
C ALA A 229 22.03 -3.82 -9.78
N SER A 230 21.95 -2.94 -10.80
CA SER A 230 21.00 -3.09 -11.90
C SER A 230 21.26 -4.33 -12.74
N ARG A 231 20.19 -4.85 -13.36
CA ARG A 231 20.25 -6.05 -14.20
C ARG A 231 19.47 -5.82 -15.49
N LEU A 232 20.16 -5.78 -16.62
CA LEU A 232 19.53 -5.82 -17.95
C LEU A 232 19.61 -7.25 -18.49
N ILE A 233 18.48 -7.94 -18.53
CA ILE A 233 18.41 -9.38 -18.79
C ILE A 233 17.73 -9.60 -20.14
N VAL A 234 18.47 -10.24 -21.05
CA VAL A 234 17.92 -10.70 -22.32
C VAL A 234 17.29 -12.08 -22.13
N THR A 235 16.02 -12.22 -22.47
CA THR A 235 15.24 -13.46 -22.36
C THR A 235 15.01 -14.08 -23.75
N LYS A 236 14.42 -15.26 -23.78
CA LYS A 236 14.02 -15.93 -25.02
C LYS A 236 12.79 -15.28 -25.67
N ASP A 237 11.79 -14.95 -24.87
CA ASP A 237 10.49 -14.45 -25.28
C ASP A 237 9.77 -13.74 -24.12
N LEU A 238 8.62 -13.10 -24.40
CA LEU A 238 7.83 -12.41 -23.38
C LEU A 238 7.24 -13.35 -22.33
N ALA A 239 6.99 -14.61 -22.65
CA ALA A 239 6.49 -15.58 -21.68
C ALA A 239 7.55 -15.83 -20.59
N GLN A 240 8.82 -15.94 -20.98
CA GLN A 240 9.92 -16.01 -20.01
C GLN A 240 10.10 -14.70 -19.21
N CYS A 241 9.86 -13.52 -19.80
CA CYS A 241 9.84 -12.27 -19.03
C CYS A 241 8.78 -12.31 -17.91
N VAL A 242 7.56 -12.77 -18.24
CA VAL A 242 6.47 -12.91 -17.27
C VAL A 242 6.83 -13.92 -16.19
N GLU A 243 7.43 -15.07 -16.53
CA GLU A 243 7.88 -16.07 -15.57
C GLU A 243 8.89 -15.49 -14.56
N ILE A 244 9.92 -14.81 -15.06
CA ILE A 244 10.96 -14.17 -14.22
C ILE A 244 10.33 -13.08 -13.35
N SER A 245 9.46 -12.23 -13.92
CA SER A 245 8.78 -11.17 -13.18
C SER A 245 7.90 -11.73 -12.06
N ASN A 246 7.14 -12.80 -12.31
CA ASN A 246 6.30 -13.45 -11.30
C ASN A 246 7.11 -14.11 -10.19
N GLN A 247 8.27 -14.69 -10.52
CA GLN A 247 9.17 -15.25 -9.53
C GLN A 247 9.79 -14.15 -8.66
N TYR A 248 10.06 -12.99 -9.24
CA TYR A 248 10.66 -11.85 -8.57
C TYR A 248 9.65 -11.08 -7.69
N GLY A 249 8.45 -10.81 -8.21
CA GLY A 249 7.40 -10.04 -7.53
C GLY A 249 7.79 -8.57 -7.30
N PRO A 250 8.02 -7.76 -8.34
CA PRO A 250 8.52 -6.40 -8.19
C PRO A 250 7.52 -5.45 -7.50
N GLU A 251 8.02 -4.43 -6.79
CA GLU A 251 7.20 -3.33 -6.26
C GLU A 251 6.48 -2.60 -7.41
N HIS A 252 7.24 -2.12 -8.40
CA HIS A 252 6.72 -1.54 -9.64
C HIS A 252 6.99 -2.45 -10.85
N LEU A 253 5.95 -2.83 -11.58
CA LEU A 253 6.05 -3.55 -12.86
C LEU A 253 5.61 -2.65 -14.00
N ILE A 254 6.53 -2.32 -14.91
CA ILE A 254 6.23 -1.53 -16.11
C ILE A 254 6.29 -2.43 -17.33
N ILE A 255 5.21 -2.47 -18.11
CA ILE A 255 5.09 -3.33 -19.29
C ILE A 255 5.03 -2.43 -20.52
N GLN A 256 6.19 -2.15 -21.11
CA GLN A 256 6.34 -1.41 -22.37
C GLN A 256 6.40 -2.40 -23.55
N THR A 257 5.27 -3.07 -23.81
CA THR A 257 5.11 -4.00 -24.94
C THR A 257 3.87 -3.63 -25.76
N ARG A 258 3.80 -4.09 -27.02
CA ARG A 258 2.67 -3.77 -27.92
C ARG A 258 1.32 -4.29 -27.39
N ASN A 259 1.33 -5.42 -26.68
CA ASN A 259 0.14 -6.05 -26.11
C ASN A 259 0.15 -6.04 -24.57
N ALA A 260 0.69 -4.98 -23.94
CA ALA A 260 0.92 -4.93 -22.50
C ALA A 260 -0.29 -5.35 -21.63
N ARG A 261 -1.50 -4.95 -22.02
CA ARG A 261 -2.73 -5.28 -21.28
C ARG A 261 -3.04 -6.78 -21.28
N GLU A 262 -2.72 -7.50 -22.34
CA GLU A 262 -2.98 -8.95 -22.44
C GLU A 262 -2.08 -9.76 -21.50
N LEU A 263 -0.92 -9.21 -21.12
CA LEU A 263 0.02 -9.87 -20.21
C LEU A 263 -0.43 -9.83 -18.75
N VAL A 264 -1.35 -8.92 -18.38
CA VAL A 264 -1.76 -8.70 -16.98
C VAL A 264 -2.37 -9.96 -16.35
N ASP A 265 -3.18 -10.72 -17.09
CA ASP A 265 -3.78 -11.96 -16.58
C ASP A 265 -2.72 -13.04 -16.28
N GLY A 266 -1.53 -12.92 -16.88
CA GLY A 266 -0.37 -13.76 -16.59
C GLY A 266 0.49 -13.26 -15.41
N ILE A 267 0.26 -12.05 -14.90
CA ILE A 267 1.00 -11.49 -13.75
C ILE A 267 0.36 -11.95 -12.45
N THR A 268 1.13 -12.68 -11.63
CA THR A 268 0.67 -13.24 -10.34
C THR A 268 1.23 -12.50 -9.14
N SER A 269 2.30 -11.71 -9.30
CA SER A 269 2.89 -10.93 -8.21
C SER A 269 3.53 -9.64 -8.75
N ALA A 270 3.00 -8.50 -8.31
CA ALA A 270 3.55 -7.15 -8.47
C ALA A 270 2.82 -6.20 -7.51
N GLY A 271 3.47 -5.14 -7.04
CA GLY A 271 2.84 -4.13 -6.18
C GLY A 271 1.88 -3.22 -6.97
N SER A 272 2.40 -2.57 -8.01
CA SER A 272 1.64 -1.76 -8.98
C SER A 272 2.11 -2.03 -10.40
N VAL A 273 1.17 -2.02 -11.37
CA VAL A 273 1.44 -2.36 -12.77
C VAL A 273 1.13 -1.18 -13.69
N PHE A 274 2.07 -0.84 -14.57
CA PHE A 274 2.01 0.27 -15.50
C PHE A 274 2.06 -0.27 -16.94
N LEU A 275 1.15 0.20 -17.81
CA LEU A 275 0.95 -0.40 -19.13
C LEU A 275 1.22 0.59 -20.26
N GLY A 276 2.15 0.21 -21.14
CA GLY A 276 2.47 0.94 -22.37
C GLY A 276 3.27 2.23 -22.16
N ASP A 277 3.59 2.87 -23.28
CA ASP A 277 4.59 3.94 -23.40
C ASP A 277 4.23 5.23 -22.63
N TRP A 278 2.96 5.42 -22.26
CA TRP A 278 2.45 6.65 -21.65
C TRP A 278 2.12 6.50 -20.16
N SER A 279 2.60 5.42 -19.54
CA SER A 279 2.38 5.10 -18.13
C SER A 279 3.71 5.08 -17.36
N PRO A 280 4.46 6.20 -17.30
CA PRO A 280 5.70 6.21 -16.52
C PRO A 280 5.41 6.01 -15.03
N GLU A 281 6.40 5.52 -14.27
CA GLU A 281 6.28 5.33 -12.81
C GLU A 281 5.82 6.63 -12.12
N SER A 282 6.37 7.76 -12.55
CA SER A 282 6.02 9.09 -12.05
C SER A 282 4.53 9.41 -12.15
N ALA A 283 3.81 8.88 -13.14
CA ALA A 283 2.36 9.10 -13.22
C ALA A 283 1.65 8.46 -12.02
N GLY A 284 2.06 7.26 -11.60
CA GLY A 284 1.54 6.55 -10.43
C GLY A 284 1.97 7.19 -9.11
N ASP A 285 3.22 7.65 -9.04
CA ASP A 285 3.77 8.28 -7.83
C ASP A 285 3.10 9.59 -7.45
N TYR A 286 2.54 10.29 -8.42
CA TYR A 286 2.02 11.63 -8.22
C TYR A 286 0.51 11.77 -8.43
N ALA A 287 -0.06 11.31 -9.56
CA ALA A 287 -1.34 11.85 -10.00
C ALA A 287 -2.31 10.91 -10.74
N SER A 288 -1.94 9.67 -11.07
CA SER A 288 -2.86 8.73 -11.73
C SER A 288 -4.07 8.40 -10.85
N GLY A 289 -3.84 8.33 -9.54
CA GLY A 289 -4.80 7.98 -8.50
C GLY A 289 -4.48 6.67 -7.76
N THR A 290 -3.57 5.84 -8.29
CA THR A 290 -3.03 4.68 -7.55
C THR A 290 -2.22 5.13 -6.33
N ASN A 291 -1.97 4.22 -5.40
CA ASN A 291 -1.15 4.51 -4.22
C ASN A 291 0.32 4.14 -4.50
N HIS A 292 1.26 5.00 -4.12
CA HIS A 292 2.70 4.72 -4.26
C HIS A 292 3.32 4.06 -3.02
N VAL A 293 2.54 3.84 -1.95
CA VAL A 293 3.02 3.09 -0.79
C VAL A 293 2.77 1.62 -1.08
N LEU A 294 3.80 0.95 -1.56
CA LEU A 294 3.72 -0.38 -2.10
C LEU A 294 4.57 -1.39 -1.30
N PRO A 295 4.20 -2.67 -1.35
CA PRO A 295 5.07 -3.72 -0.81
C PRO A 295 6.28 -3.90 -1.72
N THR A 296 7.45 -3.98 -1.12
CA THR A 296 8.73 -4.18 -1.81
C THR A 296 9.51 -5.33 -1.17
N TYR A 297 10.76 -5.62 -1.57
CA TYR A 297 11.64 -6.59 -0.93
C TYR A 297 11.02 -8.01 -0.83
N GLY A 298 10.29 -8.39 -1.87
CA GLY A 298 9.55 -9.65 -1.97
C GLY A 298 8.26 -9.73 -1.15
N TYR A 299 7.85 -8.68 -0.43
CA TYR A 299 6.60 -8.69 0.35
C TYR A 299 5.35 -8.71 -0.53
N THR A 300 5.45 -8.39 -1.82
CA THR A 300 4.43 -8.63 -2.86
C THR A 300 3.93 -10.07 -2.93
N ALA A 301 4.66 -11.03 -2.35
CA ALA A 301 4.21 -12.41 -2.20
C ALA A 301 2.90 -12.53 -1.38
N THR A 302 2.65 -11.61 -0.44
CA THR A 302 1.45 -11.67 0.43
C THR A 302 0.82 -10.31 0.74
N CYS A 303 1.57 -9.23 0.60
CA CYS A 303 1.11 -7.87 0.87
C CYS A 303 0.54 -7.26 -0.42
N SER A 304 -0.35 -6.29 -0.25
CA SER A 304 -0.95 -5.53 -1.33
C SER A 304 -0.43 -4.10 -1.33
N SER A 305 -0.58 -3.39 -2.45
CA SER A 305 -0.57 -1.92 -2.47
C SER A 305 -1.38 -1.39 -1.30
N LEU A 306 -0.89 -0.33 -0.65
CA LEU A 306 -1.69 0.40 0.32
C LEU A 306 -2.99 0.86 -0.36
N GLY A 307 -4.12 0.64 0.32
CA GLY A 307 -5.43 1.01 -0.19
C GLY A 307 -6.40 1.36 0.92
N LEU A 308 -7.68 1.51 0.54
CA LEU A 308 -8.74 1.81 1.51
C LEU A 308 -8.87 0.73 2.59
N ALA A 309 -8.52 -0.53 2.26
CA ALA A 309 -8.57 -1.67 3.17
C ALA A 309 -7.67 -1.48 4.41
N ASP A 310 -6.52 -0.81 4.27
CA ASP A 310 -5.52 -0.69 5.34
C ASP A 310 -5.92 0.26 6.47
N PHE A 311 -6.89 1.13 6.19
CA PHE A 311 -7.47 2.11 7.11
C PHE A 311 -8.79 1.64 7.73
N GLN A 312 -9.17 0.37 7.52
CA GLN A 312 -10.38 -0.22 8.06
C GLN A 312 -10.16 -1.67 8.50
N LYS A 313 -11.17 -2.24 9.13
CA LYS A 313 -11.24 -3.66 9.52
C LYS A 313 -12.58 -4.26 9.11
N ARG A 314 -12.55 -5.53 8.74
CA ARG A 314 -13.75 -6.34 8.49
C ARG A 314 -14.24 -6.92 9.82
N MET A 315 -15.55 -6.93 10.01
CA MET A 315 -16.22 -7.49 11.19
C MET A 315 -17.40 -8.33 10.73
N THR A 316 -17.51 -9.55 11.22
CA THR A 316 -18.64 -10.44 10.92
C THR A 316 -19.78 -10.24 11.90
N VAL A 317 -21.01 -10.37 11.42
CA VAL A 317 -22.23 -10.36 12.24
C VAL A 317 -23.02 -11.60 11.88
N GLN A 318 -23.55 -12.30 12.88
CA GLN A 318 -24.49 -13.39 12.65
C GLN A 318 -25.75 -13.21 13.49
N GLU A 319 -26.89 -13.49 12.89
CA GLU A 319 -28.20 -13.50 13.54
C GLU A 319 -28.94 -14.77 13.09
N LEU A 320 -29.42 -15.55 14.06
CA LEU A 320 -30.17 -16.75 13.79
C LEU A 320 -31.61 -16.54 14.25
N SER A 321 -32.57 -16.82 13.37
CA SER A 321 -33.96 -16.94 13.75
C SER A 321 -34.17 -18.18 14.63
N LYS A 322 -35.35 -18.30 15.26
CA LYS A 322 -35.69 -19.51 16.04
C LYS A 322 -35.63 -20.77 15.17
N GLU A 323 -36.11 -20.67 13.95
CA GLU A 323 -36.16 -21.75 12.95
C GLU A 323 -34.75 -22.09 12.45
N GLY A 324 -33.96 -21.08 12.08
CA GLY A 324 -32.58 -21.27 11.62
C GLY A 324 -31.70 -21.90 12.69
N PHE A 325 -31.80 -21.43 13.95
CA PHE A 325 -31.12 -22.05 15.08
C PHE A 325 -31.56 -23.50 15.30
N SER A 326 -32.87 -23.77 15.30
CA SER A 326 -33.39 -25.13 15.52
C SER A 326 -32.92 -26.11 14.45
N ALA A 327 -32.90 -25.68 13.18
CA ALA A 327 -32.41 -26.48 12.07
C ALA A 327 -30.90 -26.77 12.16
N LEU A 328 -30.11 -25.85 12.71
CA LEU A 328 -28.65 -25.99 12.82
C LEU A 328 -28.18 -26.64 14.15
N ALA A 329 -29.03 -26.68 15.16
CA ALA A 329 -28.68 -27.09 16.53
C ALA A 329 -28.01 -28.47 16.60
N SER A 330 -28.56 -29.48 15.93
CA SER A 330 -28.01 -30.85 15.96
C SER A 330 -26.61 -30.94 15.37
N THR A 331 -26.35 -30.20 14.28
CA THR A 331 -25.01 -30.07 13.69
C THR A 331 -24.02 -29.50 14.71
N ILE A 332 -24.38 -28.41 15.39
CA ILE A 332 -23.49 -27.75 16.37
C ILE A 332 -23.23 -28.66 17.57
N GLU A 333 -24.25 -29.31 18.12
CA GLU A 333 -24.08 -30.23 19.26
C GLU A 333 -23.20 -31.43 18.92
N THR A 334 -23.31 -31.95 17.69
CA THR A 334 -22.49 -33.06 17.19
C THR A 334 -21.03 -32.66 17.10
N LEU A 335 -20.75 -31.52 16.47
CA LEU A 335 -19.38 -30.98 16.35
C LEU A 335 -18.77 -30.69 17.73
N ALA A 336 -19.50 -29.97 18.59
CA ALA A 336 -19.03 -29.65 19.94
C ALA A 336 -18.80 -30.91 20.80
N SER A 337 -19.60 -31.97 20.62
CA SER A 337 -19.39 -33.25 21.30
C SER A 337 -18.12 -33.94 20.79
N ALA A 338 -17.88 -33.94 19.48
CA ALA A 338 -16.68 -34.53 18.88
C ALA A 338 -15.39 -33.82 19.36
N GLU A 339 -15.44 -32.50 19.53
CA GLU A 339 -14.36 -31.68 20.10
C GLU A 339 -14.28 -31.73 21.63
N ARG A 340 -15.19 -32.46 22.30
CA ARG A 340 -15.29 -32.56 23.77
C ARG A 340 -15.50 -31.21 24.47
N LEU A 341 -16.13 -30.25 23.79
CA LEU A 341 -16.43 -28.92 24.29
C LEU A 341 -17.85 -28.87 24.90
N THR A 342 -18.03 -29.50 26.06
CA THR A 342 -19.34 -29.64 26.72
C THR A 342 -20.06 -28.31 26.93
N ALA A 343 -19.34 -27.23 27.27
CA ALA A 343 -19.96 -25.91 27.44
C ALA A 343 -20.54 -25.35 26.13
N HIS A 344 -19.86 -25.54 25.00
CA HIS A 344 -20.36 -25.13 23.68
C HIS A 344 -21.62 -25.90 23.30
N LYS A 345 -21.62 -27.22 23.53
CA LYS A 345 -22.81 -28.06 23.36
C LYS A 345 -23.98 -27.59 24.24
N ASN A 346 -23.73 -27.41 25.53
CA ASN A 346 -24.77 -27.04 26.50
C ASN A 346 -25.42 -25.68 26.17
N ALA A 347 -24.66 -24.74 25.60
CA ALA A 347 -25.21 -23.47 25.15
C ALA A 347 -26.31 -23.63 24.07
N VAL A 348 -26.17 -24.66 23.21
CA VAL A 348 -27.19 -25.03 22.21
C VAL A 348 -28.34 -25.78 22.89
N THR A 349 -28.04 -26.79 23.70
CA THR A 349 -29.06 -27.64 24.36
C THR A 349 -30.04 -26.82 25.20
N LEU A 350 -29.56 -25.82 25.95
CA LEU A 350 -30.43 -24.95 26.76
C LEU A 350 -31.43 -24.16 25.90
N ARG A 351 -31.02 -23.67 24.73
CA ARG A 351 -31.90 -22.93 23.82
C ARG A 351 -32.90 -23.85 23.13
N VAL A 352 -32.47 -25.07 22.75
CA VAL A 352 -33.38 -26.11 22.24
C VAL A 352 -34.46 -26.43 23.26
N ASN A 353 -34.08 -26.61 24.54
CA ASN A 353 -35.03 -26.87 25.62
C ASN A 353 -35.99 -25.69 25.83
N ALA A 354 -35.49 -24.46 25.85
CA ALA A 354 -36.33 -23.26 25.98
C ALA A 354 -37.35 -23.11 24.82
N LEU A 355 -36.97 -23.47 23.59
CA LEU A 355 -37.91 -23.48 22.45
C LEU A 355 -38.97 -24.56 22.57
N LYS A 356 -38.63 -25.73 23.13
CA LYS A 356 -39.60 -26.80 23.41
C LYS A 356 -40.57 -26.42 24.53
N GLU A 357 -40.14 -25.63 25.51
CA GLU A 357 -41.00 -25.16 26.61
C GLU A 357 -41.96 -24.04 26.19
N GLN A 358 -41.64 -23.30 25.12
CA GLN A 358 -42.47 -22.21 24.58
C GLN A 358 -43.50 -22.67 23.54
N ALA A 359 -43.37 -23.88 23.01
CA ALA A 359 -44.23 -24.45 21.97
C ALA A 359 -45.39 -25.26 22.57
#